data_AF-A0AAU0PYB8-F1
#
_entry.id   AF-A0AAU0PYB8-F1
#
_cell.length_a   1.000
_cell.length_b   1.000
_cell.length_c   1.000
_cell.angle_alpha   90.00
_cell.angle_beta   90.00
_cell.angle_gamma   90.00
#
_symmetry.space_group_name_H-M   'P 1'
#
loop_
_entity.id
_entity.type
_entity.pdbx_description
1 polymer ?
#
loop_
_entity_poly.entity_id
_entity_poly.type
_entity_poly.pdbx_seq_one_letter_code
_entity_poly.pdbx_strand_id
1 'polypeptide(L)' 'MAMTLRLTEDQDRALTLLAEMTGTSKHEAAVRAIVSTAARTVDNEEVRQLARSRVPEYAELVKKVRAKKVRR' A
#
# COMPACT_ATOMS: atom_id res chain seq x y z
N MET A 1 -14.88 -13.95 -19.90
CA MET A 1 -13.56 -14.58 -20.18
C MET A 1 -13.15 -15.36 -18.94
N ALA A 2 -12.85 -16.65 -19.07
CA ALA A 2 -12.40 -17.46 -17.94
C ALA A 2 -10.87 -17.39 -17.85
N MET A 3 -10.35 -16.97 -16.70
CA MET A 3 -8.92 -16.99 -16.41
C MET A 3 -8.64 -18.12 -15.43
N THR A 4 -7.76 -19.05 -15.79
CA THR A 4 -7.35 -20.15 -14.91
C THR A 4 -5.97 -19.86 -14.34
N LEU A 5 -5.88 -19.74 -13.02
CA LEU A 5 -4.62 -19.56 -12.30
C LEU A 5 -4.05 -20.92 -11.89
N ARG A 6 -2.74 -21.11 -12.06
CA ARG A 6 -2.02 -22.24 -11.45
C ARG A 6 -1.48 -21.77 -10.11
N LEU A 7 -2.04 -22.30 -9.03
CA LEU A 7 -1.65 -21.95 -7.66
C LEU A 7 -0.74 -23.03 -7.08
N THR A 8 0.23 -22.62 -6.28
CA THR A 8 0.89 -23.53 -5.33
C THR A 8 -0.08 -23.86 -4.20
N GLU A 9 0.22 -24.92 -3.42
CA GLU A 9 -0.63 -25.27 -2.27
C GLU A 9 -0.75 -24.13 -1.25
N ASP A 10 0.34 -23.42 -0.97
CA ASP A 10 0.32 -22.27 -0.06
C ASP A 10 -0.57 -21.14 -0.56
N GLN A 11 -0.56 -20.88 -1.87
CA GLN A 11 -1.42 -19.86 -2.48
C GLN A 11 -2.89 -20.26 -2.42
N ASP A 12 -3.22 -21.53 -2.67
CA ASP A 12 -4.60 -22.01 -2.55
C ASP A 12 -5.10 -21.95 -1.10
N ARG A 13 -4.27 -22.34 -0.12
CA ARG A 13 -4.58 -22.20 1.31
C ARG A 13 -4.83 -20.74 1.70
N ALA A 14 -3.93 -19.83 1.30
CA ALA A 14 -4.07 -18.41 1.57
C ALA A 14 -5.35 -17.83 0.94
N LEU A 15 -5.67 -18.22 -0.29
CA LEU A 15 -6.86 -17.76 -0.99
C LEU A 15 -8.15 -18.32 -0.38
N THR A 16 -8.12 -19.57 0.11
CA THR A 16 -9.23 -20.19 0.86
C THR A 16 -9.53 -19.38 2.11
N LEU A 17 -8.50 -19.12 2.93
CA LEU A 17 -8.64 -18.33 4.15
C LEU A 17 -9.16 -16.93 3.86
N LEU A 18 -8.63 -16.26 2.83
CA LEU A 18 -9.09 -14.93 2.45
C LEU A 18 -10.58 -14.93 2.07
N ALA A 19 -11.00 -15.92 1.28
CA ALA A 19 -12.38 -16.08 0.84
C ALA A 19 -13.34 -16.33 2.02
N GLU A 20 -12.92 -17.16 2.99
CA GLU A 20 -13.67 -17.40 4.23
C GLU A 20 -13.81 -16.13 5.07
N MET A 21 -12.71 -15.39 5.25
CA MET A 21 -12.70 -14.13 6.01
C MET A 21 -13.62 -13.06 5.41
N THR A 22 -13.77 -13.05 4.08
CA THR A 22 -14.61 -12.08 3.37
C THR A 22 -16.00 -12.60 3.04
N GLY A 23 -16.30 -13.88 3.32
CA GLY A 23 -17.57 -14.51 2.97
C GLY A 23 -17.82 -14.56 1.45
N THR A 24 -16.78 -14.73 0.64
CA THR A 24 -16.85 -14.72 -0.83
C THR A 24 -16.33 -16.03 -1.43
N SER A 25 -16.48 -16.23 -2.75
CA SER A 25 -15.80 -17.33 -3.43
C SER A 25 -14.28 -17.11 -3.53
N LYS A 26 -13.50 -18.17 -3.74
CA LYS A 26 -12.05 -18.08 -4.00
C LYS A 26 -11.74 -17.15 -5.19
N HIS A 27 -12.53 -17.26 -6.26
CA HIS A 27 -12.36 -16.42 -7.45
C HIS A 27 -12.59 -14.94 -7.13
N GLU A 28 -13.68 -14.63 -6.45
CA GLU A 28 -14.01 -13.24 -6.06
C GLU A 28 -12.96 -12.69 -5.09
N ALA A 29 -12.48 -13.50 -4.14
CA ALA A 29 -11.40 -13.12 -3.24
C ALA A 29 -10.10 -12.78 -4.00
N ALA A 30 -9.76 -13.55 -5.04
CA ALA A 30 -8.60 -13.29 -5.89
C ALA A 30 -8.74 -11.97 -6.66
N VAL A 31 -9.90 -11.75 -7.28
CA VAL A 31 -10.20 -10.50 -8.00
C VAL A 31 -10.10 -9.30 -7.05
N ARG A 32 -10.71 -9.39 -5.86
CA ARG A 32 -10.64 -8.32 -4.85
C ARG A 32 -9.22 -8.08 -4.35
N ALA A 33 -8.45 -9.14 -4.12
CA ALA A 33 -7.06 -9.01 -3.69
C ALA A 33 -6.20 -8.28 -4.73
N ILE A 34 -6.39 -8.59 -6.02
CA ILE A 34 -5.70 -7.91 -7.13
C ILE A 34 -6.06 -6.43 -7.14
N VAL A 35 -7.36 -6.09 -7.13
CA VAL A 35 -7.82 -4.70 -7.17
C VAL A 35 -7.33 -3.92 -5.94
N SER A 36 -7.46 -4.50 -4.74
CA SER A 36 -7.01 -3.89 -3.49
C SER A 36 -5.50 -3.63 -3.49
N THR A 37 -4.71 -4.59 -3.96
CA THR A 37 -3.24 -4.45 -4.05
C THR A 37 -2.86 -3.39 -5.07
N ALA A 38 -3.53 -3.34 -6.21
CA ALA A 38 -3.28 -2.32 -7.24
C ALA A 38 -3.58 -0.91 -6.71
N ALA A 39 -4.76 -0.71 -6.11
CA ALA A 39 -5.14 0.58 -5.52
C ALA A 39 -4.14 1.05 -4.45
N ARG A 40 -3.83 0.17 -3.49
CA ARG A 40 -2.84 0.48 -2.44
C ARG A 40 -1.46 0.78 -3.00
N THR A 41 -1.04 0.09 -4.06
CA THR A 41 0.26 0.34 -4.70
C THR A 41 0.33 1.74 -5.29
N VAL A 42 -0.72 2.16 -5.99
CA VAL A 42 -0.81 3.52 -6.57
C VAL A 42 -0.83 4.57 -5.46
N ASP A 43 -1.72 4.43 -4.48
CA ASP A 43 -1.84 5.38 -3.37
C ASP A 43 -0.51 5.55 -2.61
N ASN A 44 0.17 4.42 -2.34
CA ASN A 44 1.47 4.45 -1.67
C ASN A 44 2.54 5.18 -2.47
N GLU A 45 2.52 5.05 -3.80
CA GLU A 45 3.51 5.73 -4.64
C GLU A 45 3.25 7.24 -4.70
N GLU A 46 1.99 7.68 -4.75
CA GLU A 46 1.64 9.10 -4.64
C GLU A 46 2.12 9.70 -3.31
N VAL A 47 1.88 9.01 -2.19
CA VAL A 47 2.37 9.44 -0.88
C VAL A 47 3.89 9.51 -0.84
N ARG A 48 4.59 8.52 -1.42
CA ARG A 48 6.06 8.51 -1.49
C ARG A 48 6.59 9.66 -2.33
N GLN A 49 5.97 9.95 -3.48
CA GLN A 49 6.34 11.10 -4.32
C GLN A 49 6.17 12.42 -3.58
N LEU A 50 5.04 12.60 -2.91
CA LEU A 50 4.78 13.79 -2.11
C LEU A 50 5.79 13.92 -0.97
N ALA A 51 6.07 12.83 -0.25
CA ALA A 51 7.07 12.82 0.82
C ALA A 51 8.46 13.21 0.31
N ARG A 52 8.90 12.63 -0.82
CA ARG A 52 10.21 12.95 -1.43
C ARG A 52 10.35 14.44 -1.78
N SER A 53 9.27 15.08 -2.23
CA SER A 53 9.30 16.51 -2.57
C SER A 53 9.20 17.43 -1.36
N ARG A 54 8.35 17.11 -0.38
CA ARG A 54 8.01 18.03 0.71
C ARG A 54 8.82 17.84 1.97
N VAL A 55 9.21 16.61 2.32
CA VAL A 55 9.94 16.33 3.56
C VAL A 55 11.26 17.12 3.64
N PRO A 56 12.08 17.23 2.59
CA PRO A 56 13.31 18.03 2.64
C PRO A 56 13.03 19.53 2.87
N GLU A 57 12.02 20.08 2.21
CA GLU A 57 11.61 21.49 2.33
C GLU A 57 11.22 21.82 3.77
N TYR A 58 10.35 21.00 4.37
CA TYR A 58 9.93 21.16 5.76
C TYR A 58 11.07 20.91 6.75
N ALA A 59 11.95 19.95 6.50
CA ALA A 59 13.10 19.68 7.35
C ALA A 59 14.04 20.90 7.45
N GLU A 60 14.31 21.57 6.33
CA GLU A 60 15.12 22.79 6.31
C GLU A 60 14.44 23.96 7.02
N LEU A 61 13.12 24.12 6.87
CA LEU A 61 12.37 25.13 7.62
C LEU A 61 12.45 24.88 9.13
N VAL A 62 12.23 23.63 9.57
CA VAL A 62 12.31 23.24 10.98
C VAL A 62 13.70 23.52 11.54
N LYS A 63 14.75 23.18 10.80
CA LYS A 63 16.15 23.46 11.17
C LYS A 63 16.39 24.95 11.37
N LYS A 64 15.91 25.81 10.45
CA LYS A 64 16.03 27.28 10.55
C LYS A 64 15.29 27.85 11.77
N VAL A 65 14.07 27.40 12.02
CA VAL A 65 13.28 27.84 13.18
C VAL A 65 13.96 27.46 14.49
N ARG A 66 14.43 26.21 14.60
CA ARG A 66 15.18 25.74 15.78
C ARG A 66 16.46 26.55 16.00
N ALA A 67 17.23 26.80 14.95
CA ALA A 67 18.45 27.60 15.04
C ALA A 67 18.20 29.04 15.50
N LYS A 68 17.08 29.67 15.07
CA LYS A 68 16.70 31.02 15.54
C LYS A 68 16.27 31.05 17.00
N LYS A 69 15.60 30.00 17.50
CA LYS A 69 15.20 29.92 18.92
C LYS A 69 16.38 29.82 19.88
N VAL A 70 17.46 29.12 19.49
CA VAL A 70 18.67 28.96 20.33
C VAL A 70 19.50 30.24 20.44
N ARG A 71 19.36 31.17 19.49
CA ARG A 71 20.12 32.43 19.44
C ARG A 71 19.43 33.61 20.15
N ARG A 72 18.28 33.38 20.78
CA ARG A 72 17.55 34.37 21.60
C ARG A 72 17.59 33.94 23.05
#